data_AF-A0A2D4SR81-F1
#
_entry.id   AF-A0A2D4SR81-F1
#
_cell.length_a   1.000
_cell.length_b   1.000
_cell.length_c   1.000
_cell.angle_alpha   90.00
_cell.angle_beta   90.00
_cell.angle_gamma   90.00
#
_symmetry.space_group_name_H-M   'P 1'
#
loop_
_entity.id
_entity.type
_entity.pdbx_description
1 polymer ?
#
loop_
_entity_poly.entity_id
_entity_poly.type
_entity_poly.pdbx_seq_one_letter_code
_entity_poly.pdbx_strand_id
1 'polypeptide(L)'
;MYPSSVEVCDGVDNNCDGSIDEGLTEDGFFDLDGDGFGGAASTGCFDENLVQAQGDCDDQNEEIHPNAIEICDGIDNNCDGDIDEYLIETWFSDNDGDGFGDSQMSYFGCQPPSGYVLDNQDCDDLDSMIYPGAVEICDYLDNNCDGIIDEGGGLLYLDYDGDGFGDPSSSVSSCMPVSGYVSDNTDCDDIQSSVHPGADEYCNSIDDDCDGSIDEQGVVDGLWFYPDDDGDGFGNSNGVTACSQPIGYVQNPDDCDDQNDYTYPGAAELDSLTLCMCDEDEDGYGTTSPTGIVDSGSDCDDGLALVYVGADEYCNGIDDNCDGITD
;
A
#
# COMPACT_ATOMS: atom_id res chain seq x y z
N MET A 1 -50.41 -88.69 -16.06
CA MET A 1 -49.08 -88.91 -15.47
C MET A 1 -48.15 -89.21 -16.63
N TYR A 2 -47.22 -88.30 -16.88
CA TYR A 2 -46.23 -88.41 -17.94
C TYR A 2 -44.89 -88.74 -17.26
N PRO A 3 -44.44 -90.00 -17.23
CA PRO A 3 -43.20 -90.42 -16.56
C PRO A 3 -41.94 -89.99 -17.35
N SER A 4 -41.94 -88.76 -17.88
CA SER A 4 -40.90 -88.19 -18.73
C SER A 4 -40.89 -86.66 -18.68
N SER A 5 -41.54 -86.05 -17.68
CA SER A 5 -41.38 -84.62 -17.37
C SER A 5 -39.91 -84.35 -17.07
N VAL A 6 -39.40 -83.18 -17.46
CA VAL A 6 -38.16 -82.67 -16.89
C VAL A 6 -38.49 -82.19 -15.48
N GLU A 7 -37.66 -82.54 -14.49
CA GLU A 7 -37.79 -81.98 -13.14
C GLU A 7 -37.71 -80.46 -13.20
N VAL A 8 -38.49 -79.80 -12.35
CA VAL A 8 -38.46 -78.35 -12.14
C VAL A 8 -38.25 -78.14 -10.66
N CYS A 9 -37.43 -77.16 -10.29
CA CYS A 9 -37.13 -76.87 -8.90
C CYS A 9 -38.32 -76.18 -8.20
N ASP A 10 -39.36 -76.96 -7.87
CA ASP A 10 -40.58 -76.46 -7.23
C ASP A 10 -40.98 -77.27 -5.97
N GLY A 11 -40.11 -78.15 -5.50
CA GLY A 11 -40.36 -79.01 -4.35
C GLY A 11 -41.37 -80.11 -4.63
N VAL A 12 -41.66 -80.39 -5.92
CA VAL A 12 -42.61 -81.40 -6.37
C VAL A 12 -41.90 -82.40 -7.28
N ASP A 13 -42.13 -83.69 -7.04
CA ASP A 13 -41.72 -84.78 -7.93
C ASP A 13 -42.49 -84.70 -9.26
N ASN A 14 -41.90 -83.99 -10.24
CA ASN A 14 -42.58 -83.60 -11.48
C ASN A 14 -42.64 -84.76 -12.48
N ASN A 15 -41.71 -85.71 -12.41
CA ASN A 15 -41.65 -86.92 -13.23
C ASN A 15 -42.25 -88.15 -12.54
N CYS A 16 -42.62 -88.04 -11.26
CA CYS A 16 -43.22 -89.07 -10.41
C CYS A 16 -42.32 -90.30 -10.19
N ASP A 17 -41.00 -90.15 -10.12
CA ASP A 17 -40.05 -91.25 -9.92
C ASP A 17 -39.78 -91.61 -8.45
N GLY A 18 -40.30 -90.79 -7.53
CA GLY A 18 -40.17 -90.97 -6.08
C GLY A 18 -39.02 -90.19 -5.44
N SER A 19 -38.24 -89.45 -6.21
CA SER A 19 -37.31 -88.42 -5.75
C SER A 19 -37.94 -87.04 -6.00
N ILE A 20 -37.56 -86.04 -5.19
CA ILE A 20 -38.00 -84.66 -5.41
C ILE A 20 -36.80 -83.91 -5.99
N ASP A 21 -37.00 -83.23 -7.12
CA ASP A 21 -36.06 -82.32 -7.77
C ASP A 21 -34.66 -82.91 -8.01
N GLU A 22 -34.58 -84.20 -8.36
CA GLU A 22 -33.30 -84.88 -8.56
C GLU A 22 -32.56 -84.41 -9.81
N GLY A 23 -31.23 -84.27 -9.69
CA GLY A 23 -30.39 -83.81 -10.78
C GLY A 23 -30.49 -82.30 -11.08
N LEU A 24 -31.17 -81.52 -10.23
CA LEU A 24 -31.29 -80.06 -10.31
C LEU A 24 -30.46 -79.30 -9.27
N THR A 25 -29.52 -79.97 -8.59
CA THR A 25 -28.64 -79.31 -7.63
C THR A 25 -27.52 -78.55 -8.33
N GLU A 26 -27.38 -77.27 -8.02
CA GLU A 26 -26.21 -76.47 -8.39
C GLU A 26 -25.41 -76.17 -7.11
N ASP A 27 -24.09 -76.30 -7.21
CA ASP A 27 -23.17 -75.87 -6.16
C ASP A 27 -22.94 -74.37 -6.32
N GLY A 28 -23.04 -73.61 -5.23
CA GLY A 28 -22.84 -72.16 -5.21
C GLY A 28 -22.58 -71.63 -3.81
N PHE A 29 -22.65 -70.31 -3.67
CA PHE A 29 -22.50 -69.59 -2.41
C PHE A 29 -23.78 -68.81 -2.18
N PHE A 30 -24.32 -68.83 -0.95
CA PHE A 30 -25.46 -67.97 -0.64
C PHE A 30 -25.02 -66.52 -0.72
N ASP A 31 -25.87 -65.69 -1.33
CA ASP A 31 -25.73 -64.24 -1.47
C ASP A 31 -26.96 -63.63 -0.78
N LEU A 32 -26.82 -63.19 0.48
CA LEU A 32 -27.98 -62.72 1.26
C LEU A 32 -28.25 -61.22 1.11
N ASP A 33 -27.27 -60.44 0.67
CA ASP A 33 -27.39 -58.99 0.47
C ASP A 33 -27.56 -58.58 -1.00
N GLY A 34 -27.27 -59.47 -1.95
CA GLY A 34 -27.54 -59.32 -3.38
C GLY A 34 -26.42 -58.63 -4.16
N ASP A 35 -25.19 -58.60 -3.66
CA ASP A 35 -24.06 -57.94 -4.34
C ASP A 35 -23.39 -58.79 -5.45
N GLY A 36 -23.78 -60.08 -5.52
CA GLY A 36 -23.29 -61.03 -6.51
C GLY A 36 -22.12 -61.89 -6.05
N PHE A 37 -21.63 -61.72 -4.82
CA PHE A 37 -20.68 -62.58 -4.12
C PHE A 37 -21.40 -63.33 -2.99
N GLY A 38 -20.83 -64.47 -2.59
CA GLY A 38 -21.40 -65.25 -1.52
C GLY A 38 -20.35 -65.82 -0.58
N GLY A 39 -20.72 -65.94 0.69
CA GLY A 39 -19.84 -66.40 1.76
C GLY A 39 -19.86 -67.92 1.92
N ALA A 40 -20.98 -68.47 2.38
CA ALA A 40 -21.08 -69.88 2.74
C ALA A 40 -21.43 -70.78 1.53
N ALA A 41 -20.56 -71.76 1.25
CA ALA A 41 -20.82 -72.76 0.23
C ALA A 41 -22.09 -73.57 0.54
N SER A 42 -22.94 -73.73 -0.47
CA SER A 42 -24.20 -74.45 -0.39
C SER A 42 -24.46 -75.26 -1.65
N THR A 43 -25.17 -76.37 -1.48
CA THR A 43 -25.63 -77.22 -2.57
C THR A 43 -27.14 -77.34 -2.43
N GLY A 44 -27.86 -76.76 -3.39
CA GLY A 44 -29.31 -76.67 -3.34
C GLY A 44 -29.92 -76.78 -4.72
N CYS A 45 -31.22 -77.10 -4.76
CA CYS A 45 -32.00 -76.98 -5.97
C CYS A 45 -32.24 -75.48 -6.21
N PHE A 46 -31.86 -74.94 -7.38
CA PHE A 46 -31.92 -73.52 -7.81
C PHE A 46 -32.58 -72.60 -6.77
N ASP A 47 -31.84 -72.27 -5.71
CA ASP A 47 -32.27 -71.28 -4.74
C ASP A 47 -32.02 -69.92 -5.38
N GLU A 48 -32.99 -69.03 -5.30
CA GLU A 48 -32.98 -67.72 -5.97
C GLU A 48 -31.86 -66.78 -5.46
N ASN A 49 -31.10 -67.24 -4.47
CA ASN A 49 -30.03 -66.50 -3.77
C ASN A 49 -28.67 -67.25 -3.79
N LEU A 50 -28.39 -68.07 -4.80
CA LEU A 50 -27.06 -68.70 -4.99
C LEU A 50 -26.27 -68.01 -6.11
N VAL A 51 -25.01 -67.65 -5.82
CA VAL A 51 -24.05 -67.09 -6.79
C VAL A 51 -22.82 -67.98 -6.94
N GLN A 52 -22.08 -67.78 -8.04
CA GLN A 52 -20.85 -68.51 -8.34
C GLN A 52 -19.58 -67.78 -7.87
N ALA A 53 -19.68 -66.47 -7.59
CA ALA A 53 -18.56 -65.70 -7.07
C ALA A 53 -18.46 -65.92 -5.56
N GLN A 54 -17.24 -66.16 -5.08
CA GLN A 54 -16.96 -66.54 -3.69
C GLN A 54 -16.04 -65.53 -3.04
N GLY A 55 -15.95 -65.59 -1.71
CA GLY A 55 -14.99 -64.81 -0.95
C GLY A 55 -15.58 -63.56 -0.32
N ASP A 56 -16.90 -63.44 -0.30
CA ASP A 56 -17.60 -62.47 0.53
C ASP A 56 -17.28 -62.74 2.01
N CYS A 57 -16.76 -61.72 2.68
CA CYS A 57 -16.38 -61.74 4.08
C CYS A 57 -17.47 -61.19 5.02
N ASP A 58 -18.50 -60.52 4.51
CA ASP A 58 -19.73 -60.15 5.23
C ASP A 58 -20.97 -60.21 4.33
N ASP A 59 -21.46 -61.45 4.15
CA ASP A 59 -22.63 -61.88 3.36
C ASP A 59 -23.98 -61.23 3.72
N GLN A 60 -23.99 -60.19 4.54
CA GLN A 60 -25.17 -59.41 4.94
C GLN A 60 -25.01 -57.90 4.61
N ASN A 61 -23.91 -57.51 3.98
CA ASN A 61 -23.58 -56.13 3.65
C ASN A 61 -23.02 -56.01 2.22
N GLU A 62 -23.85 -55.51 1.30
CA GLU A 62 -23.53 -55.30 -0.12
C GLU A 62 -22.33 -54.38 -0.42
N GLU A 63 -21.77 -53.71 0.60
CA GLU A 63 -20.57 -52.86 0.49
C GLU A 63 -19.27 -53.62 0.82
N ILE A 64 -19.32 -54.88 1.26
CA ILE A 64 -18.16 -55.68 1.68
C ILE A 64 -18.07 -56.96 0.84
N HIS A 65 -17.21 -56.94 -0.18
CA HIS A 65 -17.04 -58.08 -1.09
C HIS A 65 -15.74 -57.96 -1.90
N PRO A 66 -15.23 -59.04 -2.53
CA PRO A 66 -13.96 -59.09 -3.29
C PRO A 66 -13.64 -57.97 -4.32
N ASN A 67 -14.62 -57.17 -4.71
CA ASN A 67 -14.49 -56.10 -5.70
C ASN A 67 -14.89 -54.72 -5.13
N ALA A 68 -15.17 -54.62 -3.83
CA ALA A 68 -15.47 -53.35 -3.20
C ALA A 68 -14.22 -52.45 -3.24
N ILE A 69 -14.45 -51.15 -3.08
CA ILE A 69 -13.36 -50.17 -2.96
C ILE A 69 -13.11 -49.96 -1.47
N GLU A 70 -11.86 -50.04 -1.04
CA GLU A 70 -11.49 -49.69 0.32
C GLU A 70 -11.90 -48.26 0.67
N ILE A 71 -12.44 -48.12 1.88
CA ILE A 71 -12.70 -46.84 2.51
C ILE A 71 -12.13 -46.88 3.93
N CYS A 72 -11.64 -45.75 4.44
CA CYS A 72 -11.00 -45.66 5.75
C CYS A 72 -12.04 -45.79 6.89
N ASP A 73 -12.51 -47.00 7.15
CA ASP A 73 -13.47 -47.34 8.20
C ASP A 73 -12.99 -48.45 9.14
N GLY A 74 -11.80 -49.01 8.87
CA GLY A 74 -11.19 -50.08 9.65
C GLY A 74 -11.75 -51.47 9.35
N ILE A 75 -12.43 -51.63 8.22
CA ILE A 75 -12.96 -52.88 7.67
C ILE A 75 -12.17 -53.22 6.40
N ASP A 76 -11.97 -54.52 6.17
CA ASP A 76 -11.47 -55.04 4.88
C ASP A 76 -12.67 -55.08 3.92
N ASN A 77 -12.91 -53.99 3.18
CA ASN A 77 -14.11 -53.90 2.33
C ASN A 77 -13.99 -54.86 1.14
N ASN A 78 -12.79 -55.05 0.61
CA ASN A 78 -12.55 -55.85 -0.58
C ASN A 78 -12.19 -57.32 -0.29
N CYS A 79 -12.25 -57.75 0.97
CA CYS A 79 -11.99 -59.11 1.43
C CYS A 79 -10.65 -59.72 0.96
N ASP A 80 -9.61 -58.90 0.73
CA ASP A 80 -8.29 -59.38 0.31
C ASP A 80 -7.36 -59.75 1.47
N GLY A 81 -7.77 -59.40 2.70
CA GLY A 81 -7.10 -59.71 3.95
C GLY A 81 -6.25 -58.58 4.53
N ASP A 82 -6.12 -57.46 3.82
CA ASP A 82 -5.58 -56.20 4.34
C ASP A 82 -6.75 -55.26 4.72
N ILE A 83 -6.51 -54.26 5.58
CA ILE A 83 -7.54 -53.30 6.03
C ILE A 83 -7.11 -51.91 5.61
N ASP A 84 -8.00 -51.16 4.96
CA ASP A 84 -7.80 -49.78 4.51
C ASP A 84 -6.53 -49.60 3.65
N GLU A 85 -6.13 -50.60 2.87
CA GLU A 85 -4.87 -50.55 2.12
C GLU A 85 -4.91 -49.52 0.96
N TYR A 86 -3.74 -49.01 0.60
CA TYR A 86 -3.57 -47.90 -0.35
C TYR A 86 -4.23 -46.56 0.06
N LEU A 87 -4.88 -46.48 1.23
CA LEU A 87 -5.42 -45.25 1.81
C LEU A 87 -4.54 -44.66 2.93
N ILE A 88 -3.47 -45.36 3.30
CA ILE A 88 -2.58 -44.96 4.40
C ILE A 88 -1.63 -43.86 3.94
N GLU A 89 -1.68 -42.72 4.60
CA GLU A 89 -0.75 -41.61 4.44
C GLU A 89 0.18 -41.50 5.66
N THR A 90 1.25 -40.73 5.51
CA THR A 90 2.09 -40.31 6.64
C THR A 90 1.72 -38.89 7.03
N TRP A 91 1.25 -38.72 8.26
CA TRP A 91 0.89 -37.44 8.84
C TRP A 91 1.96 -36.99 9.82
N PHE A 92 2.16 -35.69 9.98
CA PHE A 92 3.21 -35.08 10.81
C PHE A 92 2.57 -34.19 11.89
N SER A 93 3.08 -34.23 13.10
CA SER A 93 2.59 -33.40 14.22
C SER A 93 2.71 -31.93 13.85
N ASP A 94 1.65 -31.16 14.08
CA ASP A 94 1.55 -29.70 13.91
C ASP A 94 1.10 -29.14 15.27
N ASN A 95 2.07 -28.85 16.14
CA ASN A 95 1.81 -28.51 17.54
C ASN A 95 1.47 -27.03 17.75
N ASP A 96 1.88 -26.15 16.85
CA ASP A 96 1.61 -24.71 16.91
C ASP A 96 0.44 -24.26 16.01
N GLY A 97 0.04 -25.08 15.04
CA GLY A 97 -1.15 -24.91 14.21
C GLY A 97 -0.96 -24.02 12.98
N ASP A 98 0.26 -23.88 12.45
CA ASP A 98 0.51 -23.10 11.23
C ASP A 98 0.27 -23.87 9.91
N GLY A 99 0.08 -25.18 10.00
CA GLY A 99 -0.21 -26.06 8.86
C GLY A 99 1.00 -26.80 8.29
N PHE A 100 2.18 -26.59 8.83
CA PHE A 100 3.38 -27.39 8.61
C PHE A 100 3.60 -28.32 9.80
N GLY A 101 4.29 -29.45 9.59
CA GLY A 101 4.47 -30.43 10.65
C GLY A 101 5.91 -30.89 10.82
N ASP A 102 6.24 -31.38 12.02
CA ASP A 102 7.56 -31.91 12.38
C ASP A 102 7.84 -33.24 11.67
N SER A 103 8.81 -33.21 10.74
CA SER A 103 9.33 -34.40 10.05
C SER A 103 9.81 -35.54 10.97
N GLN A 104 10.15 -35.25 12.22
CA GLN A 104 10.62 -36.22 13.22
C GLN A 104 9.48 -36.89 13.99
N MET A 105 8.26 -36.33 13.92
CA MET A 105 7.09 -36.78 14.68
C MET A 105 5.94 -37.14 13.74
N SER A 106 5.94 -38.37 13.23
CA SER A 106 4.95 -38.86 12.27
C SER A 106 3.99 -39.92 12.81
N TYR A 107 2.81 -39.99 12.19
CA TYR A 107 1.76 -40.98 12.40
C TYR A 107 1.35 -41.61 11.06
N PHE A 108 1.24 -42.93 11.02
CA PHE A 108 0.80 -43.68 9.84
C PHE A 108 -0.66 -44.07 10.01
N GLY A 109 -1.51 -43.63 9.07
CA GLY A 109 -2.92 -43.97 9.08
C GLY A 109 -3.67 -43.33 7.92
N CYS A 110 -4.87 -43.82 7.65
CA CYS A 110 -5.70 -43.29 6.56
C CYS A 110 -6.38 -41.96 6.92
N GLN A 111 -6.47 -41.61 8.19
CA GLN A 111 -6.95 -40.32 8.68
C GLN A 111 -5.93 -39.64 9.61
N PRO A 112 -5.82 -38.30 9.56
CA PRO A 112 -4.98 -37.57 10.49
C PRO A 112 -5.58 -37.58 11.90
N PRO A 113 -4.77 -37.84 12.94
CA PRO A 113 -5.13 -37.45 14.29
C PRO A 113 -5.29 -35.93 14.40
N SER A 114 -5.98 -35.45 15.43
CA SER A 114 -6.04 -34.01 15.70
C SER A 114 -4.64 -33.46 15.96
N GLY A 115 -4.28 -32.35 15.32
CA GLY A 115 -2.94 -31.74 15.42
C GLY A 115 -1.89 -32.42 14.53
N TYR A 116 -2.32 -33.03 13.42
CA TYR A 116 -1.42 -33.58 12.42
C TYR A 116 -1.79 -33.07 11.02
N VAL A 117 -0.78 -32.84 10.19
CA VAL A 117 -0.88 -32.36 8.81
C VAL A 117 -0.07 -33.22 7.84
N LEU A 118 -0.25 -33.04 6.53
CA LEU A 118 0.46 -33.81 5.52
C LEU A 118 1.85 -33.23 5.20
N ASP A 119 1.99 -31.91 5.35
CA ASP A 119 3.27 -31.22 5.13
C ASP A 119 4.22 -31.52 6.29
N ASN A 120 5.51 -31.66 5.99
CA ASN A 120 6.54 -32.08 6.95
C ASN A 120 7.75 -31.15 6.99
N GLN A 121 7.59 -29.95 6.46
CA GLN A 121 8.69 -29.03 6.20
C GLN A 121 8.90 -28.03 7.34
N ASP A 122 8.20 -28.17 8.45
CA ASP A 122 8.33 -27.29 9.60
C ASP A 122 9.74 -27.38 10.21
N CYS A 123 10.38 -26.22 10.40
CA CYS A 123 11.68 -26.13 11.03
C CYS A 123 11.62 -25.83 12.54
N ASP A 124 10.49 -25.35 13.08
CA ASP A 124 10.22 -25.22 14.52
C ASP A 124 8.72 -25.37 14.85
N ASP A 125 8.27 -26.63 14.99
CA ASP A 125 6.88 -27.06 15.32
C ASP A 125 6.34 -26.55 16.68
N LEU A 126 7.06 -25.68 17.37
CA LEU A 126 6.61 -25.02 18.59
C LEU A 126 6.34 -23.52 18.40
N ASP A 127 6.60 -22.97 17.21
CA ASP A 127 6.45 -21.55 16.90
C ASP A 127 5.83 -21.32 15.50
N SER A 128 4.53 -21.03 15.50
CA SER A 128 3.72 -20.74 14.29
C SER A 128 4.18 -19.54 13.44
N MET A 129 5.25 -18.86 13.82
CA MET A 129 5.92 -17.82 13.03
C MET A 129 7.14 -18.34 12.25
N ILE A 130 7.52 -19.62 12.43
CA ILE A 130 8.74 -20.22 11.88
C ILE A 130 8.36 -21.42 11.02
N TYR A 131 8.13 -21.17 9.73
CA TYR A 131 7.73 -22.20 8.78
C TYR A 131 8.13 -21.84 7.35
N PRO A 132 8.22 -22.82 6.43
CA PRO A 132 8.58 -22.57 5.05
C PRO A 132 7.78 -21.46 4.37
N GLY A 133 8.47 -20.37 4.00
CA GLY A 133 7.86 -19.21 3.35
C GLY A 133 7.13 -18.25 4.29
N ALA A 134 7.36 -18.32 5.61
CA ALA A 134 7.00 -17.26 6.53
C ALA A 134 7.67 -15.92 6.14
N VAL A 135 7.18 -14.83 6.73
CA VAL A 135 7.82 -13.51 6.56
C VAL A 135 8.97 -13.41 7.55
N GLU A 136 10.17 -13.15 7.04
CA GLU A 136 11.33 -12.83 7.86
C GLU A 136 11.09 -11.61 8.73
N ILE A 137 11.40 -11.75 10.02
CA ILE A 137 11.43 -10.66 10.99
C ILE A 137 12.83 -10.57 11.58
N CYS A 138 13.25 -9.36 11.97
CA CYS A 138 14.61 -9.12 12.47
C CYS A 138 14.77 -9.58 13.93
N ASP A 139 14.75 -10.89 14.18
CA ASP A 139 14.80 -11.50 15.50
C ASP A 139 15.93 -12.51 15.69
N TYR A 140 16.85 -12.60 14.72
CA TYR A 140 17.97 -13.54 14.67
C TYR A 140 17.58 -15.01 14.43
N LEU A 141 16.36 -15.25 13.98
CA LEU A 141 15.87 -16.56 13.55
C LEU A 141 15.74 -16.59 12.02
N ASP A 142 15.67 -17.79 11.48
CA ASP A 142 15.34 -18.06 10.08
C ASP A 142 13.85 -18.42 10.09
N ASN A 143 12.98 -17.42 9.93
CA ASN A 143 11.54 -17.63 10.09
C ASN A 143 10.98 -18.43 8.91
N ASN A 144 11.56 -18.30 7.73
CA ASN A 144 11.04 -18.90 6.51
C ASN A 144 11.70 -20.24 6.14
N CYS A 145 12.62 -20.72 6.98
CA CYS A 145 13.37 -21.97 6.86
C CYS A 145 14.21 -22.09 5.57
N ASP A 146 14.69 -20.99 4.98
CA ASP A 146 15.49 -21.01 3.74
C ASP A 146 17.01 -21.17 3.97
N GLY A 147 17.44 -21.14 5.23
CA GLY A 147 18.82 -21.26 5.67
C GLY A 147 19.59 -19.94 5.74
N ILE A 148 18.92 -18.82 5.47
CA ILE A 148 19.42 -17.45 5.68
C ILE A 148 18.69 -16.89 6.90
N ILE A 149 19.39 -16.06 7.68
CA ILE A 149 18.82 -15.45 8.88
C ILE A 149 18.64 -13.96 8.59
N ASP A 150 17.46 -13.42 8.91
CA ASP A 150 17.10 -12.01 8.85
C ASP A 150 17.28 -11.34 7.45
N GLU A 151 16.97 -12.03 6.34
CA GLU A 151 17.10 -11.47 4.99
C GLU A 151 15.92 -10.58 4.55
N GLY A 152 14.89 -10.46 5.40
CA GLY A 152 13.74 -9.55 5.21
C GLY A 152 14.02 -8.07 5.48
N GLY A 153 15.29 -7.70 5.66
CA GLY A 153 15.69 -6.34 6.00
C GLY A 153 15.39 -5.27 4.95
N GLY A 154 15.35 -4.01 5.40
CA GLY A 154 15.19 -2.86 4.52
C GLY A 154 16.50 -2.39 3.90
N LEU A 155 16.42 -1.52 2.90
CA LEU A 155 17.56 -0.73 2.47
C LEU A 155 17.84 0.36 3.50
N LEU A 156 19.11 0.46 3.90
CA LEU A 156 19.65 1.58 4.65
C LEU A 156 20.65 2.32 3.76
N TYR A 157 20.74 3.63 3.92
CA TYR A 157 21.52 4.56 3.12
C TYR A 157 22.59 5.20 3.99
N LEU A 158 23.81 5.31 3.46
CA LEU A 158 24.94 5.91 4.18
C LEU A 158 24.59 7.36 4.53
N ASP A 159 24.74 7.71 5.80
CA ASP A 159 24.60 9.07 6.34
C ASP A 159 26.01 9.49 6.80
N TYR A 160 26.75 10.12 5.90
CA TYR A 160 28.18 10.36 6.06
C TYR A 160 28.47 11.61 6.91
N ASP A 161 27.61 12.62 6.88
CA ASP A 161 27.76 13.84 7.68
C ASP A 161 26.96 13.86 8.99
N GLY A 162 26.00 12.95 9.16
CA GLY A 162 25.29 12.68 10.40
C GLY A 162 24.05 13.55 10.63
N ASP A 163 23.39 14.07 9.59
CA ASP A 163 22.17 14.86 9.71
C ASP A 163 20.87 14.03 9.79
N GLY A 164 20.95 12.73 9.46
CA GLY A 164 19.84 11.79 9.51
C GLY A 164 19.18 11.50 8.15
N PHE A 165 19.68 12.09 7.07
CA PHE A 165 19.36 11.76 5.69
C PHE A 165 20.53 10.98 5.08
N GLY A 166 20.26 10.13 4.09
CA GLY A 166 21.29 9.26 3.52
C GLY A 166 21.38 9.33 2.00
N ASP A 167 22.56 9.03 1.47
CA ASP A 167 22.86 9.03 0.04
C ASP A 167 22.10 7.90 -0.69
N PRO A 168 21.16 8.22 -1.62
CA PRO A 168 20.40 7.22 -2.37
C PRO A 168 21.27 6.32 -3.27
N SER A 169 22.51 6.73 -3.57
CA SER A 169 23.48 5.97 -4.36
C SER A 169 24.36 5.02 -3.53
N SER A 170 24.36 5.17 -2.21
CA SER A 170 25.18 4.39 -1.27
C SER A 170 24.30 3.66 -0.25
N SER A 171 23.82 2.47 -0.61
CA SER A 171 22.94 1.66 0.25
C SER A 171 23.48 0.27 0.59
N VAL A 172 23.03 -0.24 1.74
CA VAL A 172 23.20 -1.63 2.17
C VAL A 172 21.84 -2.22 2.52
N SER A 173 21.63 -3.50 2.23
CA SER A 173 20.46 -4.22 2.75
C SER A 173 20.79 -4.75 4.13
N SER A 174 19.98 -4.40 5.13
CA SER A 174 20.13 -4.94 6.49
C SER A 174 18.81 -4.93 7.25
N CYS A 175 18.59 -5.98 8.04
CA CYS A 175 17.46 -6.07 8.97
C CYS A 175 17.73 -5.27 10.25
N MET A 176 19.00 -5.10 10.60
CA MET A 176 19.41 -4.40 11.82
C MET A 176 19.93 -3.01 11.49
N PRO A 177 19.78 -2.02 12.40
CA PRO A 177 20.41 -0.72 12.24
C PRO A 177 21.93 -0.87 12.05
N VAL A 178 22.44 -0.31 10.96
CA VAL A 178 23.87 -0.23 10.67
C VAL A 178 24.36 1.15 11.10
N SER A 179 25.39 1.21 11.95
CA SER A 179 25.94 2.48 12.39
C SER A 179 26.42 3.32 11.20
N GLY A 180 25.97 4.58 11.13
CA GLY A 180 26.26 5.49 10.01
C GLY A 180 25.36 5.26 8.79
N TYR A 181 24.25 4.54 8.94
CA TYR A 181 23.23 4.41 7.91
C TYR A 181 21.85 4.74 8.49
N VAL A 182 20.99 5.30 7.64
CA VAL A 182 19.61 5.68 7.95
C VAL A 182 18.64 5.10 6.92
N SER A 183 17.35 5.05 7.23
CA SER A 183 16.34 4.54 6.29
C SER A 183 15.90 5.59 5.27
N ASP A 184 16.12 6.87 5.58
CA ASP A 184 15.80 7.97 4.69
C ASP A 184 16.89 8.12 3.62
N ASN A 185 16.50 8.35 2.38
CA ASN A 185 17.42 8.36 1.22
C ASN A 185 17.33 9.65 0.42
N THR A 186 16.87 10.72 1.06
CA THR A 186 16.48 11.95 0.41
C THR A 186 17.56 13.03 0.43
N ASP A 187 18.75 12.69 0.94
CA ASP A 187 19.90 13.60 0.97
C ASP A 187 20.39 13.96 -0.44
N CYS A 188 20.59 15.26 -0.69
CA CYS A 188 21.16 15.77 -1.93
C CYS A 188 22.66 16.11 -1.85
N ASP A 189 23.26 16.24 -0.65
CA ASP A 189 24.70 16.37 -0.42
C ASP A 189 25.15 15.75 0.92
N ASP A 190 25.43 14.44 0.89
CA ASP A 190 25.90 13.59 2.00
C ASP A 190 27.29 13.97 2.59
N ILE A 191 27.83 15.15 2.25
CA ILE A 191 29.07 15.69 2.83
C ILE A 191 28.78 16.95 3.67
N GLN A 192 27.60 17.56 3.54
CA GLN A 192 27.23 18.81 4.17
C GLN A 192 25.91 18.69 4.93
N SER A 193 25.99 18.55 6.25
CA SER A 193 24.84 18.38 7.15
C SER A 193 23.89 19.58 7.27
N SER A 194 24.08 20.62 6.45
CA SER A 194 23.16 21.73 6.28
C SER A 194 22.41 21.69 4.95
N VAL A 195 22.68 20.69 4.12
CA VAL A 195 22.13 20.52 2.77
C VAL A 195 21.34 19.22 2.74
N HIS A 196 20.09 19.31 3.15
CA HIS A 196 19.21 18.16 3.31
C HIS A 196 17.74 18.58 3.24
N PRO A 197 16.81 17.65 2.99
CA PRO A 197 15.38 17.94 2.92
C PRO A 197 14.86 18.77 4.10
N GLY A 198 14.33 19.95 3.78
CA GLY A 198 13.77 20.88 4.75
C GLY A 198 14.80 21.61 5.63
N ALA A 199 16.06 21.72 5.20
CA ALA A 199 17.01 22.65 5.77
C ALA A 199 16.57 24.13 5.59
N ASP A 200 17.25 25.03 6.29
CA ASP A 200 17.08 26.47 6.07
C ASP A 200 17.86 26.90 4.82
N GLU A 201 17.25 27.69 3.95
CA GLU A 201 17.86 28.20 2.72
C GLU A 201 18.73 29.44 2.95
N TYR A 202 19.85 29.50 2.23
CA TYR A 202 20.79 30.63 2.28
C TYR A 202 21.14 31.09 0.87
N CYS A 203 21.52 32.35 0.72
CA CYS A 203 21.99 32.92 -0.55
C CYS A 203 23.41 32.45 -0.91
N ASN A 204 23.61 31.15 -1.10
CA ASN A 204 24.90 30.49 -1.29
C ASN A 204 25.03 29.75 -2.64
N SER A 205 23.99 29.78 -3.47
CA SER A 205 23.87 29.07 -4.76
C SER A 205 23.88 27.54 -4.64
N ILE A 206 23.43 27.04 -3.50
CA ILE A 206 23.14 25.65 -3.19
C ILE A 206 21.61 25.54 -3.03
N ASP A 207 21.08 24.36 -3.33
CA ASP A 207 19.72 23.94 -2.98
C ASP A 207 19.86 23.30 -1.60
N ASP A 208 19.80 24.11 -0.53
CA ASP A 208 20.09 23.67 0.83
C ASP A 208 18.98 22.72 1.34
N ASP A 209 17.73 22.94 0.93
CA ASP A 209 16.57 22.17 1.39
C ASP A 209 16.16 21.02 0.44
N CYS A 210 16.93 20.82 -0.62
CA CYS A 210 16.76 19.77 -1.63
C CYS A 210 15.39 19.78 -2.34
N ASP A 211 14.70 20.92 -2.45
CA ASP A 211 13.40 21.02 -3.13
C ASP A 211 13.49 21.16 -4.66
N GLY A 212 14.71 21.37 -5.18
CA GLY A 212 15.01 21.55 -6.60
C GLY A 212 15.09 23.02 -7.04
N SER A 213 14.86 23.96 -6.13
CA SER A 213 15.09 25.39 -6.29
C SER A 213 16.45 25.76 -5.69
N ILE A 214 17.00 26.90 -6.09
CA ILE A 214 18.26 27.39 -5.54
C ILE A 214 17.98 28.81 -5.06
N ASP A 215 18.35 29.11 -3.82
CA ASP A 215 18.29 30.45 -3.24
C ASP A 215 16.86 31.09 -3.36
N GLU A 216 15.79 30.35 -3.06
CA GLU A 216 14.41 30.82 -3.22
C GLU A 216 13.92 31.74 -2.08
N GLN A 217 12.61 32.02 -2.04
CA GLN A 217 12.07 33.02 -1.12
C GLN A 217 12.05 32.51 0.32
N GLY A 218 12.43 33.37 1.26
CA GLY A 218 12.48 32.98 2.68
C GLY A 218 13.87 32.61 3.18
N VAL A 219 14.90 32.75 2.34
CA VAL A 219 16.32 32.66 2.71
C VAL A 219 16.65 33.41 4.00
N VAL A 220 17.46 32.79 4.86
CA VAL A 220 17.79 33.29 6.20
C VAL A 220 18.66 34.56 6.14
N ASP A 221 19.56 34.66 5.17
CA ASP A 221 20.50 35.77 5.00
C ASP A 221 20.13 36.73 3.85
N GLY A 222 18.91 36.62 3.32
CA GLY A 222 18.41 37.50 2.27
C GLY A 222 18.09 38.92 2.73
N LEU A 223 17.83 39.79 1.76
CA LEU A 223 17.39 41.16 1.97
C LEU A 223 15.87 41.24 1.98
N TRP A 224 15.33 42.22 2.72
CA TRP A 224 13.90 42.49 2.77
C TRP A 224 13.48 43.43 1.63
N PHE A 225 12.43 43.06 0.91
CA PHE A 225 11.86 43.81 -0.21
C PHE A 225 10.36 43.97 -0.06
N TYR A 226 9.83 45.12 -0.48
CA TYR A 226 8.43 45.52 -0.39
C TYR A 226 7.81 45.56 -1.80
N PRO A 227 6.59 45.05 -2.03
CA PRO A 227 5.90 45.16 -3.30
C PRO A 227 5.71 46.63 -3.69
N ASP A 228 5.99 46.94 -4.95
CA ASP A 228 5.85 48.25 -5.60
C ASP A 228 4.69 48.10 -6.61
N ASP A 229 3.48 48.41 -6.14
CA ASP A 229 2.22 48.02 -6.80
C ASP A 229 1.87 48.93 -7.98
N ASP A 230 2.30 50.19 -7.94
CA ASP A 230 2.10 51.19 -9.00
C ASP A 230 3.37 51.53 -9.79
N GLY A 231 4.57 51.21 -9.28
CA GLY A 231 5.83 51.29 -10.00
C GLY A 231 6.62 52.58 -9.78
N ASP A 232 6.35 53.31 -8.70
CA ASP A 232 7.01 54.58 -8.38
C ASP A 232 8.37 54.44 -7.67
N GLY A 233 8.72 53.23 -7.22
CA GLY A 233 9.97 52.95 -6.52
C GLY A 233 9.86 52.92 -4.99
N PHE A 234 8.66 53.13 -4.44
CA PHE A 234 8.28 52.96 -3.06
C PHE A 234 7.37 51.74 -2.96
N GLY A 235 7.39 51.09 -1.80
CA GLY A 235 6.68 49.83 -1.63
C GLY A 235 5.83 49.83 -0.39
N ASN A 236 4.84 48.95 -0.39
CA ASN A 236 3.88 48.82 0.69
C ASN A 236 4.48 48.07 1.91
N SER A 237 3.68 47.79 2.93
CA SER A 237 4.18 47.14 4.18
C SER A 237 4.36 45.61 4.12
N ASN A 238 3.92 44.93 3.05
CA ASN A 238 3.86 43.47 2.95
C ASN A 238 5.09 42.88 2.24
N GLY A 239 6.26 42.99 2.87
CA GLY A 239 7.50 42.55 2.26
C GLY A 239 7.80 41.05 2.29
N VAL A 240 8.80 40.66 1.52
CA VAL A 240 9.37 39.30 1.42
C VAL A 240 10.89 39.35 1.56
N THR A 241 11.50 38.24 1.99
CA THR A 241 12.96 38.08 2.02
C THR A 241 13.45 37.38 0.76
N ALA A 242 14.46 37.93 0.08
CA ALA A 242 15.06 37.34 -1.12
C ALA A 242 16.55 37.71 -1.27
N CYS A 243 17.31 36.90 -2.03
CA CYS A 243 18.74 37.16 -2.30
C CYS A 243 18.99 38.35 -3.24
N SER A 244 18.02 38.67 -4.10
CA SER A 244 18.06 39.80 -5.01
C SER A 244 16.67 40.40 -5.15
N GLN A 245 16.60 41.67 -5.59
CA GLN A 245 15.35 42.40 -5.73
C GLN A 245 14.40 41.68 -6.71
N PRO A 246 13.25 41.17 -6.25
CA PRO A 246 12.25 40.61 -7.14
C PRO A 246 11.67 41.69 -8.07
N ILE A 247 11.16 41.28 -9.23
CA ILE A 247 10.47 42.21 -10.15
C ILE A 247 9.19 42.71 -9.48
N GLY A 248 8.97 44.04 -9.51
CA GLY A 248 7.81 44.67 -8.86
C GLY A 248 7.95 44.80 -7.34
N TYR A 249 9.19 44.79 -6.83
CA TYR A 249 9.49 45.02 -5.42
C TYR A 249 10.65 46.02 -5.29
N VAL A 250 10.72 46.73 -4.18
CA VAL A 250 11.74 47.75 -3.84
C VAL A 250 12.20 47.60 -2.39
N GLN A 251 13.26 48.29 -1.98
CA GLN A 251 13.73 48.24 -0.57
C GLN A 251 13.11 49.31 0.31
N ASN A 252 12.47 50.30 -0.29
CA ASN A 252 11.90 51.43 0.44
C ASN A 252 10.41 51.16 0.77
N PRO A 253 10.01 51.08 2.04
CA PRO A 253 8.62 50.80 2.44
C PRO A 253 7.72 52.04 2.56
N ASP A 254 8.20 53.21 2.14
CA ASP A 254 7.58 54.48 2.51
C ASP A 254 6.48 54.92 1.51
N ASP A 255 5.80 54.00 0.83
CA ASP A 255 4.70 54.31 -0.09
C ASP A 255 3.50 54.95 0.64
N CYS A 256 2.98 56.03 0.06
CA CYS A 256 1.87 56.80 0.59
C CYS A 256 0.51 56.43 -0.04
N ASP A 257 0.49 55.88 -1.26
CA ASP A 257 -0.70 55.38 -1.94
C ASP A 257 -0.32 54.34 -3.01
N ASP A 258 -0.33 53.05 -2.65
CA ASP A 258 0.01 51.87 -3.48
C ASP A 258 -0.77 51.70 -4.81
N GLN A 259 -1.57 52.68 -5.22
CA GLN A 259 -2.37 52.69 -6.45
C GLN A 259 -2.06 53.87 -7.37
N ASN A 260 -1.18 54.78 -6.97
CA ASN A 260 -0.92 56.03 -7.66
C ASN A 260 0.59 56.33 -7.70
N ASP A 261 1.19 56.12 -8.87
CA ASP A 261 2.62 56.28 -9.12
C ASP A 261 3.14 57.72 -9.01
N TYR A 262 2.24 58.67 -8.75
CA TYR A 262 2.54 60.08 -8.47
C TYR A 262 2.51 60.44 -6.99
N THR A 263 2.24 59.49 -6.08
CA THR A 263 1.96 59.76 -4.67
C THR A 263 2.93 59.07 -3.71
N TYR A 264 4.07 59.70 -3.48
CA TYR A 264 5.13 59.16 -2.62
C TYR A 264 5.90 60.27 -1.87
N PRO A 265 6.75 59.90 -0.87
CA PRO A 265 7.57 60.88 -0.17
C PRO A 265 8.56 61.55 -1.12
N GLY A 266 8.34 62.85 -1.35
CA GLY A 266 9.19 63.62 -2.25
C GLY A 266 8.75 63.67 -3.71
N ALA A 267 7.51 63.25 -4.04
CA ALA A 267 6.94 63.39 -5.37
C ALA A 267 6.93 64.86 -5.85
N ALA A 268 6.54 65.79 -4.97
CA ALA A 268 6.57 67.23 -5.23
C ALA A 268 7.87 67.87 -4.68
N GLU A 269 8.98 67.76 -5.41
CA GLU A 269 10.30 68.13 -4.88
C GLU A 269 10.49 69.62 -4.59
N LEU A 270 9.66 70.49 -5.18
CA LEU A 270 9.70 71.94 -4.96
C LEU A 270 8.97 72.34 -3.67
N ASP A 271 7.99 71.53 -3.23
CA ASP A 271 7.32 71.69 -1.94
C ASP A 271 8.07 70.98 -0.81
N SER A 272 8.40 69.69 -0.98
CA SER A 272 9.07 68.88 0.04
C SER A 272 9.71 67.62 -0.52
N LEU A 273 10.92 67.30 -0.05
CA LEU A 273 11.63 66.07 -0.42
C LEU A 273 11.30 64.85 0.48
N THR A 274 10.42 65.02 1.47
CA THR A 274 10.20 63.99 2.50
C THR A 274 8.75 63.81 2.91
N LEU A 275 7.85 64.69 2.48
CA LEU A 275 6.43 64.57 2.80
C LEU A 275 5.74 63.74 1.73
N CYS A 276 4.72 62.98 2.15
CA CYS A 276 3.86 62.24 1.23
C CYS A 276 3.08 63.25 0.41
N MET A 277 3.39 63.44 -0.86
CA MET A 277 2.68 64.42 -1.71
C MET A 277 2.27 63.73 -3.00
N CYS A 278 1.24 64.25 -3.65
CA CYS A 278 0.81 63.83 -4.99
C CYS A 278 1.14 64.94 -5.96
N ASP A 279 1.81 64.60 -7.07
CA ASP A 279 2.19 65.50 -8.17
C ASP A 279 1.79 64.83 -9.50
N GLU A 280 0.50 64.90 -9.85
CA GLU A 280 -0.07 64.16 -11.00
C GLU A 280 0.36 64.72 -12.37
N ASP A 281 0.87 65.96 -12.44
CA ASP A 281 1.36 66.58 -13.67
C ASP A 281 2.89 66.75 -13.78
N GLU A 282 3.62 66.29 -12.76
CA GLU A 282 5.08 66.26 -12.66
C GLU A 282 5.73 67.65 -12.77
N ASP A 283 5.08 68.67 -12.20
CA ASP A 283 5.61 70.05 -12.18
C ASP A 283 6.47 70.37 -10.95
N GLY A 284 6.46 69.46 -9.97
CA GLY A 284 7.22 69.52 -8.73
C GLY A 284 6.45 70.13 -7.55
N TYR A 285 5.19 70.55 -7.72
CA TYR A 285 4.31 71.03 -6.66
C TYR A 285 3.22 70.01 -6.35
N GLY A 286 2.86 69.90 -5.07
CA GLY A 286 1.92 68.88 -4.63
C GLY A 286 0.49 69.41 -4.54
N THR A 287 -0.51 68.56 -4.76
CA THR A 287 -1.91 68.96 -4.66
C THR A 287 -2.28 69.64 -3.33
N THR A 288 -3.03 70.73 -3.40
CA THR A 288 -3.62 71.45 -2.25
C THR A 288 -4.87 70.76 -1.70
N SER A 289 -5.43 69.80 -2.45
CA SER A 289 -6.64 69.07 -2.09
C SER A 289 -6.40 67.56 -1.95
N PRO A 290 -5.43 67.13 -1.12
CA PRO A 290 -5.09 65.72 -0.99
C PRO A 290 -6.23 64.91 -0.36
N THR A 291 -6.19 63.60 -0.58
CA THR A 291 -7.06 62.65 0.10
C THR A 291 -6.25 61.64 0.92
N GLY A 292 -6.87 60.99 1.90
CA GLY A 292 -6.20 59.94 2.67
C GLY A 292 -5.07 60.44 3.57
N ILE A 293 -3.88 59.86 3.41
CA ILE A 293 -2.68 60.13 4.22
C ILE A 293 -1.68 61.08 3.53
N VAL A 294 -2.04 61.63 2.36
CA VAL A 294 -1.22 62.56 1.58
C VAL A 294 -1.23 63.96 2.21
N ASP A 295 -0.06 64.56 2.33
CA ASP A 295 0.17 65.93 2.79
C ASP A 295 -0.22 66.94 1.70
N SER A 296 -0.71 68.11 2.11
CA SER A 296 -1.09 69.18 1.18
C SER A 296 0.14 69.94 0.67
N GLY A 297 0.24 70.16 -0.64
CA GLY A 297 1.24 71.02 -1.27
C GLY A 297 0.69 72.37 -1.72
N SER A 298 1.26 72.89 -2.80
CA SER A 298 1.03 74.22 -3.37
C SER A 298 0.32 74.24 -4.74
N ASP A 299 -0.09 73.11 -5.29
CA ASP A 299 -0.79 73.00 -6.57
C ASP A 299 -2.33 73.02 -6.41
N CYS A 300 -3.04 73.92 -7.10
CA CYS A 300 -4.51 73.98 -7.04
C CYS A 300 -5.26 73.26 -8.17
N ASP A 301 -4.57 72.80 -9.21
CA ASP A 301 -5.09 71.97 -10.30
C ASP A 301 -3.98 71.02 -10.80
N ASP A 302 -3.78 69.91 -10.08
CA ASP A 302 -2.75 68.86 -10.26
C ASP A 302 -2.76 68.16 -11.65
N GLY A 303 -3.64 68.60 -12.56
CA GLY A 303 -3.66 68.15 -13.95
C GLY A 303 -3.06 69.15 -14.93
N LEU A 304 -2.53 70.28 -14.45
CA LEU A 304 -2.05 71.42 -15.23
C LEU A 304 -0.76 72.04 -14.64
N ALA A 305 0.39 71.63 -15.17
CA ALA A 305 1.76 71.99 -14.72
C ALA A 305 2.16 73.48 -14.70
N LEU A 306 1.22 74.40 -14.91
CA LEU A 306 1.42 75.85 -14.78
C LEU A 306 0.54 76.46 -13.68
N VAL A 307 -0.19 75.65 -12.92
CA VAL A 307 -1.24 76.08 -11.98
C VAL A 307 -0.81 75.76 -10.53
N TYR A 308 -0.03 76.66 -9.93
CA TYR A 308 0.47 76.49 -8.57
C TYR A 308 0.58 77.82 -7.84
N VAL A 309 0.62 77.78 -6.51
CA VAL A 309 0.67 78.98 -5.66
C VAL A 309 1.89 79.83 -6.01
N GLY A 310 1.63 81.03 -6.54
CA GLY A 310 2.65 82.00 -6.93
C GLY A 310 3.17 81.86 -8.37
N ALA A 311 2.50 81.09 -9.23
CA ALA A 311 2.75 81.09 -10.67
C ALA A 311 2.48 82.47 -11.32
N ASP A 312 2.97 82.65 -12.55
CA ASP A 312 2.65 83.82 -13.37
C ASP A 312 1.26 83.65 -14.01
N GLU A 313 0.38 84.65 -13.88
CA GLU A 313 -0.93 84.66 -14.55
C GLU A 313 -0.81 84.76 -16.07
N TYR A 314 -1.45 83.82 -16.77
CA TYR A 314 -1.59 83.80 -18.21
C TYR A 314 -3.01 84.16 -18.63
N CYS A 315 -3.13 84.75 -19.82
CA CYS A 315 -4.45 85.11 -20.32
C CYS A 315 -5.25 83.95 -20.91
N ASN A 316 -5.65 83.00 -20.06
CA ASN A 316 -6.18 81.69 -20.44
C ASN A 316 -7.55 81.36 -19.77
N GLY A 317 -8.03 82.18 -18.84
CA GLY A 317 -9.28 81.97 -18.09
C GLY A 317 -9.18 80.96 -16.94
N ILE A 318 -7.96 80.60 -16.53
CA ILE A 318 -7.62 79.74 -15.40
C ILE A 318 -7.00 80.64 -14.31
N ASP A 319 -7.15 80.27 -13.04
CA ASP A 319 -6.49 80.95 -11.92
C ASP A 319 -5.14 80.28 -11.71
N ASP A 320 -4.13 80.71 -12.48
CA ASP A 320 -2.84 80.01 -12.55
C ASP A 320 -2.07 80.11 -11.21
N ASN A 321 -2.21 81.20 -10.46
CA ASN A 321 -1.46 81.44 -9.22
C ASN A 321 -2.18 81.03 -7.92
N CYS A 322 -3.39 80.48 -8.04
CA CYS A 322 -4.24 80.01 -6.95
C CYS A 322 -4.67 81.09 -5.93
N ASP A 323 -4.80 82.36 -6.33
CA ASP A 323 -5.22 83.47 -5.44
C ASP A 323 -6.75 83.70 -5.41
N GLY A 324 -7.50 82.96 -6.22
CA GLY A 324 -8.95 83.04 -6.35
C GLY A 324 -9.43 84.06 -7.40
N ILE A 325 -8.54 84.57 -8.25
CA ILE A 325 -8.84 85.57 -9.28
C ILE A 325 -8.42 85.06 -10.66
N THR A 326 -9.41 84.69 -11.49
CA THR A 326 -9.18 84.44 -12.93
C THR A 326 -9.01 85.75 -13.70
N ASP A 327 -8.15 85.75 -14.71
CA ASP A 327 -7.82 86.89 -15.57
C ASP A 327 -8.96 87.39 -16.51
#